data_AF-A0A2V8FDI3-F1
#
_entry.id   AF-A0A2V8FDI3-F1
#
_cell.length_a   1.000
_cell.length_b   1.000
_cell.length_c   1.000
_cell.angle_alpha   90.00
_cell.angle_beta   90.00
_cell.angle_gamma   90.00
#
_symmetry.space_group_name_H-M   'P 1'
#
loop_
_entity.id
_entity.type
_entity.pdbx_description
1 polymer ?
#
loop_
_entity_poly.entity_id
_entity_poly.type
_entity_poly.pdbx_seq_one_letter_code
_entity_poly.pdbx_strand_id
1 'polypeptide(L)'
;MFLDPGTLQDLEIVPTPMTRGTTLWSLVDRTRTRVGREVLRERLLAPPHAADEILALQRAHQVLAAEASAYRTTLDCADSDGARRLNRVVSGNTGMGELPRVRPKSRKAWRVWLEKQHASSTGVWLVYAKKHTRLPSLTYNDAVEEALCFGWIDSKVNPIDDAFYMQMFTPRKLKSAWSALNKTRVERLLAAGLMTPAGLVLVKAAKNSGTWDATKHVEELTVPPDLERALKANPDASRNWLSYSASRRKGVLYRLASAKRPETRARYLQEIIQNMGRNMSRAERMERAGFRPKPKPSRAAKH
;
A
#
# COMPACT_ATOMS: atom_id res chain seq x y z
N MET A 1 -12.37 -17.20 -44.71
CA MET A 1 -13.78 -17.49 -44.42
C MET A 1 -14.58 -16.21 -44.50
N PHE A 2 -15.15 -15.98 -45.68
CA PHE A 2 -16.12 -14.90 -45.89
C PHE A 2 -17.46 -15.40 -45.33
N LEU A 3 -18.04 -14.69 -44.36
CA LEU A 3 -19.37 -14.99 -43.83
C LEU A 3 -20.33 -14.03 -44.50
N ASP A 4 -21.30 -14.56 -45.25
CA ASP A 4 -22.33 -13.73 -45.85
C ASP A 4 -23.29 -13.18 -44.76
N PRO A 5 -24.03 -12.09 -45.06
CA PRO A 5 -24.93 -11.47 -44.08
C PRO A 5 -26.01 -12.40 -43.51
N GLY A 6 -26.46 -13.41 -44.28
CA GLY A 6 -27.42 -14.41 -43.82
C GLY A 6 -26.82 -15.32 -42.76
N THR A 7 -25.62 -15.85 -43.03
CA THR A 7 -24.87 -16.66 -42.07
C THR A 7 -24.54 -15.89 -40.78
N LEU A 8 -24.20 -14.60 -40.87
CA LEU A 8 -23.94 -13.76 -39.69
C LEU A 8 -25.19 -13.55 -38.82
N GLN A 9 -26.37 -13.51 -39.44
CA GLN A 9 -27.66 -13.37 -38.77
C GLN A 9 -28.09 -14.70 -38.12
N ASP A 10 -27.94 -15.82 -38.84
CA ASP A 10 -28.27 -17.16 -38.34
C ASP A 10 -27.40 -17.59 -37.16
N LEU A 11 -26.12 -17.20 -37.17
CA LEU A 11 -25.19 -17.44 -36.07
C LEU A 11 -25.32 -16.43 -34.91
N GLU A 12 -26.24 -15.46 -35.03
CA GLU A 12 -26.50 -14.41 -34.04
C GLU A 12 -25.22 -13.73 -33.53
N ILE A 13 -24.27 -13.44 -34.45
CA ILE A 13 -22.93 -12.95 -34.08
C ILE A 13 -23.00 -11.57 -33.43
N VAL A 14 -23.80 -10.66 -34.00
CA VAL A 14 -24.05 -9.31 -33.48
C VAL A 14 -25.55 -9.04 -33.35
N PRO A 15 -25.99 -8.15 -32.43
CA PRO A 15 -27.41 -7.86 -32.26
C PRO A 15 -28.01 -7.21 -33.51
N THR A 16 -29.11 -7.76 -34.01
CA THR A 16 -29.95 -7.16 -35.06
C THR A 16 -31.32 -6.83 -34.48
N PRO A 17 -32.12 -5.96 -35.15
CA PRO A 17 -33.47 -5.63 -34.69
C PRO A 17 -34.40 -6.85 -34.54
N MET A 18 -34.07 -7.96 -35.20
CA MET A 18 -34.83 -9.20 -35.18
C MET A 18 -34.32 -10.21 -34.15
N THR A 19 -33.16 -9.98 -33.53
CA THR A 19 -32.58 -10.93 -32.58
C THR A 19 -33.43 -11.05 -31.32
N ARG A 20 -33.83 -12.28 -30.96
CA ARG A 20 -34.53 -12.60 -29.71
C ARG A 20 -33.66 -13.55 -28.89
N GLY A 21 -32.78 -13.00 -28.05
CA GLY A 21 -31.93 -13.83 -27.19
C GLY A 21 -30.52 -13.29 -26.99
N THR A 22 -29.60 -14.18 -26.64
CA THR A 22 -28.20 -13.87 -26.29
C THR A 22 -27.32 -14.07 -27.52
N THR A 23 -26.72 -12.99 -28.04
CA THR A 23 -25.78 -13.04 -29.17
C THR A 23 -24.38 -13.44 -28.75
N LEU A 24 -23.57 -13.93 -29.69
CA LEU A 24 -22.13 -14.15 -29.45
C LEU A 24 -21.47 -12.85 -28.95
N TRP A 25 -21.78 -11.72 -29.58
CA TRP A 25 -21.36 -10.38 -29.15
C TRP A 25 -21.65 -10.12 -27.66
N SER A 26 -22.86 -10.41 -27.20
CA SER A 26 -23.27 -10.17 -25.81
C SER A 26 -22.54 -11.09 -24.80
N LEU A 27 -22.07 -12.25 -25.26
CA LEU A 27 -21.27 -13.17 -24.44
C LEU A 27 -19.82 -12.71 -24.32
N VAL A 28 -19.24 -12.22 -25.41
CA VAL A 28 -17.79 -11.96 -25.54
C VAL A 28 -17.37 -10.50 -25.31
N ASP A 29 -18.24 -9.50 -25.51
CA ASP A 29 -17.88 -8.09 -25.27
C ASP A 29 -17.72 -7.79 -23.77
N ARG A 30 -16.46 -7.74 -23.34
CA ARG A 30 -16.03 -7.29 -22.00
C ARG A 30 -15.11 -6.07 -22.09
N THR A 31 -15.13 -5.36 -23.21
CA THR A 31 -14.23 -4.23 -23.48
C THR A 31 -14.60 -3.02 -22.63
N ARG A 32 -13.60 -2.23 -22.22
CA ARG A 32 -13.78 -1.04 -21.36
C ARG A 32 -13.68 0.28 -22.12
N THR A 33 -13.33 0.24 -23.40
CA THR A 33 -13.08 1.43 -24.22
C THR A 33 -13.85 1.32 -25.53
N ARG A 34 -14.23 2.47 -26.10
CA ARG A 34 -14.95 2.53 -27.38
C ARG A 34 -14.13 1.90 -28.51
N VAL A 35 -12.85 2.22 -28.58
CA VAL A 35 -11.91 1.67 -29.58
C VAL A 35 -11.78 0.15 -29.45
N GLY A 36 -11.69 -0.39 -28.23
CA GLY A 36 -11.62 -1.84 -28.03
C GLY A 36 -12.89 -2.57 -28.49
N ARG A 37 -14.05 -1.95 -28.29
CA ARG A 37 -15.33 -2.46 -28.78
C ARG A 37 -15.38 -2.48 -30.32
N GLU A 38 -14.92 -1.42 -30.96
CA GLU A 38 -14.85 -1.32 -32.43
C GLU A 38 -13.96 -2.44 -33.01
N VAL A 39 -12.75 -2.62 -32.47
CA VAL A 39 -11.83 -3.67 -32.90
C VAL A 39 -12.41 -5.08 -32.68
N LEU A 40 -13.05 -5.33 -31.52
CA LEU A 40 -13.70 -6.62 -31.26
C LEU A 40 -14.80 -6.90 -32.29
N ARG A 41 -15.57 -5.87 -32.67
CA ARG A 41 -16.65 -6.00 -33.65
C ARG A 41 -16.11 -6.36 -35.02
N GLU A 42 -15.07 -5.66 -35.47
CA GLU A 42 -14.40 -5.97 -36.73
C GLU A 42 -13.87 -7.41 -36.75
N ARG A 43 -13.25 -7.86 -35.65
CA ARG A 43 -12.69 -9.21 -35.54
C ARG A 43 -13.74 -10.32 -35.51
N LEU A 44 -14.94 -10.06 -34.98
CA LEU A 44 -16.03 -11.03 -34.99
C LEU A 44 -16.71 -11.13 -36.36
N LEU A 45 -16.78 -10.01 -37.09
CA LEU A 45 -17.36 -9.97 -38.44
C LEU A 45 -16.38 -10.47 -39.50
N ALA A 46 -15.08 -10.30 -39.27
CA ALA A 46 -14.00 -10.74 -40.15
C ALA A 46 -12.92 -11.50 -39.35
N PRO A 47 -13.17 -12.77 -39.00
CA PRO A 47 -12.20 -13.56 -38.25
C PRO A 47 -10.91 -13.75 -39.05
N PRO A 48 -9.72 -13.75 -38.41
CA PRO A 48 -8.46 -13.99 -39.11
C PRO A 48 -8.43 -15.40 -39.72
N HIS A 49 -7.75 -15.56 -40.84
CA HIS A 49 -7.65 -16.84 -41.55
C HIS A 49 -6.23 -17.38 -41.63
N ALA A 50 -5.24 -16.54 -41.40
CA ALA A 50 -3.85 -16.93 -41.41
C ALA A 50 -3.50 -17.63 -40.09
N ALA A 51 -2.91 -18.83 -40.17
CA ALA A 51 -2.63 -19.66 -39.00
C ALA A 51 -1.66 -18.97 -38.02
N ASP A 52 -0.70 -18.21 -38.54
CA ASP A 52 0.25 -17.41 -37.77
C ASP A 52 -0.43 -16.29 -36.97
N GLU A 53 -1.37 -15.57 -37.57
CA GLU A 53 -2.15 -14.52 -36.91
C GLU A 53 -3.05 -15.10 -35.81
N ILE A 54 -3.73 -16.22 -36.10
CA ILE A 54 -4.56 -16.93 -35.11
C ILE A 54 -3.71 -17.37 -33.92
N LEU A 55 -2.55 -17.98 -34.16
CA LEU A 55 -1.63 -18.42 -33.10
C LEU A 55 -1.02 -17.25 -32.33
N ALA A 56 -0.74 -16.12 -32.99
CA ALA A 56 -0.27 -14.91 -32.33
C ALA A 56 -1.33 -14.34 -31.38
N LEU A 57 -2.59 -14.27 -31.83
CA LEU A 57 -3.71 -13.82 -31.00
C LEU A 57 -3.98 -14.77 -29.83
N GLN A 58 -3.92 -16.08 -30.05
CA GLN A 58 -4.05 -17.07 -28.98
C GLN A 58 -2.93 -16.95 -27.94
N ARG A 59 -1.68 -16.77 -28.36
CA ARG A 59 -0.55 -16.53 -27.44
C ARG A 59 -0.70 -15.24 -26.66
N ALA A 60 -1.05 -14.14 -27.33
CA ALA A 60 -1.32 -12.87 -26.66
C ALA A 60 -2.47 -12.99 -25.65
N HIS A 61 -3.54 -13.69 -26.03
CA HIS A 61 -4.65 -13.97 -25.13
C HIS A 61 -4.22 -14.84 -23.94
N GLN A 62 -3.44 -15.90 -24.15
CA GLN A 62 -2.95 -16.76 -23.07
C GLN A 62 -2.06 -16.01 -22.08
N VAL A 63 -1.18 -15.13 -22.56
CA VAL A 63 -0.34 -14.28 -21.69
C VAL A 63 -1.22 -13.33 -20.88
N LEU A 64 -2.10 -12.59 -21.55
CA LEU A 64 -3.01 -11.66 -20.88
C LEU A 64 -4.02 -12.35 -19.96
N ALA A 65 -4.48 -13.55 -20.30
CA ALA A 65 -5.40 -14.36 -19.50
C ALA A 65 -4.68 -15.01 -18.32
N ALA A 66 -3.42 -15.43 -18.46
CA ALA A 66 -2.60 -15.88 -17.33
C ALA A 66 -2.33 -14.73 -16.36
N GLU A 67 -2.00 -13.54 -16.87
CA GLU A 67 -1.84 -12.33 -16.05
C GLU A 67 -3.16 -11.86 -15.43
N ALA A 68 -4.27 -11.89 -16.18
CA ALA A 68 -5.59 -11.50 -15.71
C ALA A 68 -6.21 -12.54 -14.77
N SER A 69 -5.93 -13.84 -14.95
CA SER A 69 -6.32 -14.89 -14.03
C SER A 69 -5.46 -14.83 -12.78
N ALA A 70 -4.14 -14.60 -12.89
CA ALA A 70 -3.32 -14.35 -11.71
C ALA A 70 -3.79 -13.09 -10.96
N TYR A 71 -4.16 -12.04 -11.69
CA TYR A 71 -4.70 -10.78 -11.15
C TYR A 71 -6.11 -10.95 -10.56
N ARG A 72 -6.98 -11.72 -11.21
CA ARG A 72 -8.35 -12.00 -10.77
C ARG A 72 -8.35 -13.02 -9.64
N THR A 73 -7.50 -14.03 -9.63
CA THR A 73 -7.26 -14.90 -8.47
C THR A 73 -6.65 -14.11 -7.31
N THR A 74 -5.69 -13.20 -7.53
CA THR A 74 -5.22 -12.33 -6.44
C THR A 74 -6.28 -11.35 -5.97
N LEU A 75 -7.13 -10.83 -6.85
CA LEU A 75 -8.28 -9.98 -6.49
C LEU A 75 -9.40 -10.77 -5.82
N ASP A 76 -9.73 -11.98 -6.26
CA ASP A 76 -10.77 -12.84 -5.73
C ASP A 76 -10.32 -13.43 -4.40
N CYS A 77 -9.05 -13.81 -4.24
CA CYS A 77 -8.43 -14.04 -2.94
C CYS A 77 -8.43 -12.76 -2.08
N ALA A 78 -8.41 -11.56 -2.68
CA ALA A 78 -8.55 -10.29 -1.97
C ALA A 78 -10.02 -9.84 -1.74
N ASP A 79 -11.01 -10.40 -2.43
CA ASP A 79 -12.44 -10.03 -2.35
C ASP A 79 -13.25 -11.09 -1.58
N SER A 80 -13.10 -12.38 -1.91
CA SER A 80 -13.77 -13.46 -1.17
C SER A 80 -13.06 -13.82 0.14
N ASP A 81 -11.72 -13.84 0.15
CA ASP A 81 -10.93 -14.00 1.38
C ASP A 81 -10.58 -12.62 1.98
N GLY A 82 -10.11 -11.67 1.18
CA GLY A 82 -9.68 -10.36 1.69
C GLY A 82 -10.82 -9.46 2.16
N ALA A 83 -11.98 -9.35 1.49
CA ALA A 83 -13.07 -8.48 1.97
C ALA A 83 -13.86 -9.09 3.14
N ARG A 84 -14.05 -10.43 3.19
CA ARG A 84 -14.65 -11.09 4.36
C ARG A 84 -13.70 -11.14 5.56
N ARG A 85 -12.39 -11.32 5.34
CA ARG A 85 -11.37 -11.37 6.41
C ARG A 85 -10.98 -9.95 6.86
N LEU A 86 -10.95 -8.94 5.97
CA LEU A 86 -10.85 -7.52 6.36
C LEU A 86 -12.11 -7.05 7.08
N ASN A 87 -13.33 -7.40 6.65
CA ASN A 87 -14.55 -7.00 7.37
C ASN A 87 -14.71 -7.72 8.72
N ARG A 88 -14.29 -8.98 8.87
CA ARG A 88 -14.23 -9.64 10.20
C ARG A 88 -13.18 -8.99 11.12
N VAL A 89 -12.06 -8.51 10.56
CA VAL A 89 -11.02 -7.75 11.27
C VAL A 89 -11.44 -6.30 11.56
N VAL A 90 -12.41 -5.73 10.83
CA VAL A 90 -12.89 -4.34 11.00
C VAL A 90 -14.13 -4.24 11.89
N SER A 91 -14.95 -5.30 12.01
CA SER A 91 -16.16 -5.31 12.85
C SER A 91 -16.05 -6.18 14.12
N GLY A 92 -14.92 -6.84 14.36
CA GLY A 92 -14.65 -7.57 15.59
C GLY A 92 -13.73 -6.77 16.51
N ASN A 93 -14.23 -6.37 17.68
CA ASN A 93 -13.43 -6.08 18.86
C ASN A 93 -12.76 -7.39 19.33
N THR A 94 -11.82 -7.92 18.53
CA THR A 94 -11.12 -9.17 18.82
C THR A 94 -9.74 -8.79 19.36
N GLY A 95 -9.49 -9.09 20.63
CA GLY A 95 -8.20 -8.84 21.27
C GLY A 95 -7.05 -9.31 20.39
N MET A 96 -6.01 -8.47 20.27
CA MET A 96 -4.74 -8.87 19.67
C MET A 96 -4.22 -10.09 20.42
N GLY A 97 -4.46 -11.29 19.89
CA GLY A 97 -3.60 -12.43 20.19
C GLY A 97 -2.15 -12.05 19.94
N GLU A 98 -1.22 -12.58 20.72
CA GLU A 98 0.19 -12.23 20.59
C GLU A 98 0.68 -12.54 19.16
N LEU A 99 1.04 -11.49 18.41
CA LEU A 99 1.65 -11.66 17.09
C LEU A 99 2.94 -12.49 17.22
N PRO A 100 3.22 -13.42 16.29
CA PRO A 100 4.42 -14.25 16.35
C PRO A 100 5.68 -13.38 16.36
N ARG A 101 6.70 -13.83 17.09
CA ARG A 101 8.04 -13.20 17.12
C ARG A 101 9.00 -14.03 16.29
N VAL A 102 9.71 -13.41 15.35
CA VAL A 102 10.67 -14.11 14.49
C VAL A 102 12.00 -13.37 14.43
N ARG A 103 13.10 -14.11 14.30
CA ARG A 103 14.45 -13.57 14.20
C ARG A 103 15.19 -14.18 12.99
N PRO A 104 14.81 -13.80 11.76
CA PRO A 104 15.55 -14.22 10.58
C PRO A 104 17.00 -13.72 10.66
N LYS A 105 17.97 -14.62 10.41
CA LYS A 105 19.41 -14.31 10.49
C LYS A 105 19.95 -13.64 9.21
N SER A 106 19.15 -13.58 8.14
CA SER A 106 19.56 -13.02 6.84
C SER A 106 18.35 -12.53 6.04
N ARG A 107 18.63 -11.72 5.00
CA ARG A 107 17.64 -11.25 4.02
C ARG A 107 16.89 -12.43 3.37
N LYS A 108 17.62 -13.48 2.96
CA LYS A 108 17.03 -14.69 2.37
C LYS A 108 16.09 -15.40 3.34
N ALA A 109 16.47 -15.56 4.61
CA ALA A 109 15.61 -16.18 5.61
C ALA A 109 14.32 -15.39 5.85
N TRP A 110 14.41 -14.06 5.81
CA TRP A 110 13.24 -13.19 5.91
C TRP A 110 12.30 -13.31 4.71
N ARG A 111 12.86 -13.32 3.50
CA ARG A 111 12.08 -13.54 2.27
C ARG A 111 11.32 -14.87 2.30
N VAL A 112 11.98 -15.97 2.67
CA VAL A 112 11.35 -17.29 2.80
C VAL A 112 10.19 -17.29 3.81
N TRP A 113 10.33 -16.53 4.91
CA TRP A 113 9.23 -16.39 5.87
C TRP A 113 8.04 -15.64 5.24
N LEU A 114 8.30 -14.53 4.54
CA LEU A 114 7.26 -13.76 3.86
C LEU A 114 6.56 -14.58 2.79
N GLU A 115 7.28 -15.34 1.96
CA GLU A 115 6.71 -16.23 0.94
C GLU A 115 5.65 -17.15 1.54
N LYS A 116 5.92 -17.73 2.71
CA LYS A 116 5.01 -18.66 3.38
C LYS A 116 3.84 -17.99 4.12
N GLN A 117 4.05 -16.76 4.63
CA GLN A 117 3.15 -16.18 5.64
C GLN A 117 2.42 -14.91 5.18
N HIS A 118 2.84 -14.27 4.09
CA HIS A 118 2.37 -12.93 3.71
C HIS A 118 0.86 -12.85 3.45
N ALA A 119 0.24 -13.95 3.01
CA ALA A 119 -1.17 -14.03 2.66
C ALA A 119 -2.08 -14.41 3.86
N SER A 120 -1.56 -15.14 4.84
CA SER A 120 -2.35 -15.72 5.94
C SER A 120 -2.16 -15.01 7.28
N SER A 121 -0.98 -14.40 7.52
CA SER A 121 -0.65 -13.75 8.78
C SER A 121 -1.18 -12.32 8.86
N THR A 122 -1.67 -11.93 10.04
CA THR A 122 -2.10 -10.56 10.35
C THR A 122 -0.94 -9.64 10.72
N GLY A 123 0.24 -10.19 10.99
CA GLY A 123 1.44 -9.44 11.33
C GLY A 123 2.50 -10.29 12.03
N VAL A 124 3.66 -9.69 12.25
CA VAL A 124 4.78 -10.32 12.95
C VAL A 124 5.62 -9.29 13.68
N TRP A 125 6.20 -9.68 14.80
CA TRP A 125 7.28 -8.96 15.45
C TRP A 125 8.63 -9.50 14.95
N LEU A 126 9.30 -8.72 14.12
CA LEU A 126 10.65 -9.04 13.68
C LEU A 126 11.66 -8.55 14.72
N VAL A 127 12.44 -9.46 15.27
CA VAL A 127 13.43 -9.20 16.33
C VAL A 127 14.79 -8.87 15.73
N TYR A 128 15.39 -7.79 16.21
CA TYR A 128 16.70 -7.30 15.81
C TYR A 128 17.65 -7.29 17.01
N ALA A 129 18.92 -7.61 16.76
CA ALA A 129 19.97 -7.32 17.72
C ALA A 129 20.33 -5.82 17.69
N LYS A 130 20.57 -5.24 18.86
CA LYS A 130 21.06 -3.86 18.97
C LYS A 130 22.52 -3.80 18.51
N LYS A 131 22.90 -2.71 17.84
CA LYS A 131 24.22 -2.54 17.21
C LYS A 131 25.41 -2.83 18.13
N HIS A 132 25.32 -2.46 19.42
CA HIS A 132 26.41 -2.65 20.38
C HIS A 132 26.69 -4.13 20.72
N THR A 133 25.74 -5.03 20.49
CA THR A 133 25.89 -6.47 20.79
C THR A 133 26.81 -7.19 19.80
N ARG A 134 27.04 -6.62 18.62
CA ARG A 134 27.77 -7.24 17.49
C ARG A 134 27.23 -8.60 17.05
N LEU A 135 26.01 -8.97 17.49
CA LEU A 135 25.35 -10.18 17.03
C LEU A 135 24.87 -10.02 15.59
N PRO A 136 24.99 -11.07 14.74
CA PRO A 136 24.39 -11.06 13.41
C PRO A 136 22.88 -10.80 13.48
N SER A 137 22.41 -9.85 12.66
CA SER A 137 21.01 -9.45 12.57
C SER A 137 20.69 -8.96 11.18
N LEU A 138 19.46 -9.24 10.73
CA LEU A 138 18.89 -8.62 9.53
C LEU A 138 18.99 -7.09 9.64
N THR A 139 19.35 -6.42 8.55
CA THR A 139 19.34 -4.95 8.52
C THR A 139 17.92 -4.43 8.35
N TYR A 140 17.64 -3.23 8.88
CA TYR A 140 16.33 -2.60 8.72
C TYR A 140 15.96 -2.41 7.23
N ASN A 141 16.92 -1.99 6.40
CA ASN A 141 16.67 -1.76 4.98
C ASN A 141 16.30 -3.08 4.27
N ASP A 142 17.03 -4.16 4.52
CA ASP A 142 16.68 -5.48 3.96
C ASP A 142 15.28 -5.92 4.41
N ALA A 143 14.95 -5.71 5.69
CA ALA A 143 13.65 -6.10 6.23
C ALA A 143 12.49 -5.37 5.55
N VAL A 144 12.61 -4.04 5.40
CA VAL A 144 11.59 -3.20 4.76
C VAL A 144 11.48 -3.51 3.27
N GLU A 145 12.59 -3.68 2.57
CA GLU A 145 12.57 -3.95 1.13
C GLU A 145 11.91 -5.28 0.80
N GLU A 146 12.28 -6.34 1.52
CA GLU A 146 11.59 -7.63 1.37
C GLU A 146 10.12 -7.49 1.75
N ALA A 147 9.78 -6.80 2.86
CA ALA A 147 8.38 -6.58 3.22
C ALA A 147 7.59 -5.88 2.09
N LEU A 148 8.16 -4.83 1.46
CA LEU A 148 7.54 -4.13 0.33
C LEU A 148 7.31 -5.05 -0.87
N CYS A 149 8.22 -5.99 -1.15
CA CYS A 149 8.06 -6.97 -2.24
C CYS A 149 6.78 -7.80 -2.06
N PHE A 150 6.38 -8.10 -0.82
CA PHE A 150 5.19 -8.88 -0.48
C PHE A 150 3.98 -8.01 -0.06
N GLY A 151 4.06 -6.69 -0.21
CA GLY A 151 2.96 -5.79 0.14
C GLY A 151 2.79 -5.55 1.64
N TRP A 152 3.86 -5.69 2.42
CA TRP A 152 3.91 -5.46 3.87
C TRP A 152 4.61 -4.13 4.21
N ILE A 153 4.44 -3.65 5.44
CA ILE A 153 5.09 -2.43 5.97
C ILE A 153 5.45 -2.60 7.44
N ASP A 154 6.49 -1.90 7.87
CA ASP A 154 6.84 -1.69 9.27
C ASP A 154 5.93 -0.67 9.97
N SER A 155 5.84 -0.78 11.29
CA SER A 155 5.05 0.14 12.13
C SER A 155 5.68 0.39 13.52
N LYS A 156 5.20 -0.29 14.56
CA LYS A 156 5.61 -0.06 15.95
C LYS A 156 6.96 -0.71 16.26
N VAL A 157 7.84 0.02 16.94
CA VAL A 157 9.07 -0.50 17.55
C VAL A 157 8.84 -0.67 19.05
N ASN A 158 9.24 -1.81 19.59
CA ASN A 158 9.27 -2.06 21.03
C ASN A 158 10.66 -2.56 21.46
N PRO A 159 11.22 -2.05 22.57
CA PRO A 159 12.37 -2.69 23.19
C PRO A 159 11.97 -4.05 23.76
N ILE A 160 12.90 -5.01 23.76
CA ILE A 160 12.75 -6.29 24.45
C ILE A 160 13.58 -6.25 25.73
N ASP A 161 14.90 -6.14 25.57
CA ASP A 161 15.90 -6.11 26.64
C ASP A 161 17.10 -5.25 26.22
N ASP A 162 18.24 -5.37 26.90
CA ASP A 162 19.46 -4.63 26.56
C ASP A 162 20.05 -5.02 25.21
N ALA A 163 19.91 -6.27 24.80
CA ALA A 163 20.48 -6.80 23.57
C ALA A 163 19.55 -6.70 22.35
N PHE A 164 18.23 -6.67 22.54
CA PHE A 164 17.26 -6.83 21.47
C PHE A 164 16.14 -5.78 21.47
N TYR A 165 15.58 -5.56 20.28
CA TYR A 165 14.34 -4.83 20.07
C TYR A 165 13.54 -5.52 18.96
N MET A 166 12.26 -5.19 18.82
CA MET A 166 11.40 -5.73 17.78
C MET A 166 10.64 -4.64 17.04
N GLN A 167 10.43 -4.87 15.75
CA GLN A 167 9.64 -4.04 14.86
C GLN A 167 8.44 -4.86 14.39
N MET A 168 7.25 -4.30 14.51
CA MET A 168 6.05 -4.91 13.97
C MET A 168 6.00 -4.68 12.45
N PHE A 169 5.77 -5.75 11.70
CA PHE A 169 5.47 -5.73 10.28
C PHE A 169 4.07 -6.28 10.05
N THR A 170 3.29 -5.64 9.19
CA THR A 170 1.91 -6.04 8.87
C THR A 170 1.62 -5.90 7.38
N PRO A 171 0.62 -6.62 6.85
CA PRO A 171 0.11 -6.37 5.51
C PRO A 171 -0.35 -4.91 5.36
N ARG A 172 0.03 -4.27 4.25
CA ARG A 172 -0.43 -2.91 3.95
C ARG A 172 -1.90 -2.94 3.57
N LYS A 173 -2.64 -1.93 4.06
CA LYS A 173 -4.00 -1.67 3.59
C LYS A 173 -3.97 -1.05 2.20
N LEU A 174 -4.93 -1.41 1.35
CA LEU A 174 -5.05 -0.91 -0.03
C LEU A 174 -5.08 0.63 -0.13
N LYS A 175 -5.67 1.31 0.86
CA LYS A 175 -5.82 2.78 0.90
C LYS A 175 -4.70 3.48 1.70
N SER A 176 -3.63 2.78 2.07
CA SER A 176 -2.53 3.38 2.83
C SER A 176 -1.63 4.23 1.94
N ALA A 177 -1.31 5.43 2.42
CA ALA A 177 -0.39 6.35 1.74
C ALA A 177 1.05 5.81 1.65
N TRP A 178 1.80 6.28 0.65
CA TRP A 178 3.18 5.88 0.37
C TRP A 178 4.16 7.02 0.62
N SER A 179 5.10 6.83 1.55
CA SER A 179 6.19 7.79 1.78
C SER A 179 7.15 7.83 0.59
N ALA A 180 7.83 8.97 0.38
CA ALA A 180 8.79 9.12 -0.71
C ALA A 180 9.88 8.02 -0.67
N LEU A 181 10.42 7.73 0.50
CA LEU A 181 11.46 6.71 0.66
C LEU A 181 10.97 5.30 0.27
N ASN A 182 9.72 4.96 0.58
CA ASN A 182 9.16 3.67 0.18
C ASN A 182 8.86 3.61 -1.32
N LYS A 183 8.51 4.74 -1.96
CA LYS A 183 8.41 4.81 -3.43
C LYS A 183 9.76 4.55 -4.09
N THR A 184 10.82 5.22 -3.63
CA THR A 184 12.19 5.00 -4.12
C THR A 184 12.64 3.56 -3.94
N ARG A 185 12.33 2.94 -2.79
CA ARG A 185 12.59 1.50 -2.59
C ARG A 185 11.84 0.65 -3.59
N VAL A 186 10.53 0.89 -3.79
CA VAL A 186 9.72 0.15 -4.76
C VAL A 186 10.27 0.31 -6.17
N GLU A 187 10.66 1.51 -6.60
CA GLU A 187 11.25 1.75 -7.92
C GLU A 187 12.53 0.94 -8.11
N ARG A 188 13.42 0.92 -7.12
CA ARG A 188 14.63 0.10 -7.15
C ARG A 188 14.32 -1.40 -7.20
N LEU A 189 13.33 -1.86 -6.43
CA LEU A 189 12.93 -3.27 -6.37
C LEU A 189 12.24 -3.72 -7.67
N LEU A 190 11.48 -2.83 -8.32
CA LEU A 190 10.90 -3.05 -9.65
C LEU A 190 11.99 -3.18 -10.70
N ALA A 191 12.94 -2.24 -10.74
CA ALA A 191 14.07 -2.28 -11.67
C ALA A 191 14.92 -3.55 -11.49
N ALA A 192 15.03 -4.06 -10.26
CA ALA A 192 15.73 -5.31 -9.95
C ALA A 192 14.89 -6.59 -10.15
N GLY A 193 13.62 -6.50 -10.56
CA GLY A 193 12.74 -7.67 -10.74
C GLY A 193 12.42 -8.44 -9.46
N LEU A 194 12.54 -7.81 -8.27
CA LEU A 194 12.40 -8.49 -6.97
C LEU A 194 10.98 -8.47 -6.41
N MET A 195 10.13 -7.58 -6.92
CA MET A 195 8.73 -7.42 -6.50
C MET A 195 7.92 -8.68 -6.81
N THR A 196 7.09 -9.12 -5.85
CA THR A 196 6.18 -10.25 -6.09
C THR A 196 4.80 -9.75 -6.52
N PRO A 197 3.92 -10.63 -7.05
CA PRO A 197 2.55 -10.24 -7.40
C PRO A 197 1.80 -9.54 -6.26
N ALA A 198 2.00 -9.99 -5.01
CA ALA A 198 1.37 -9.39 -3.83
C ALA A 198 1.75 -7.91 -3.64
N GLY A 199 3.05 -7.57 -3.76
CA GLY A 199 3.50 -6.19 -3.69
C GLY A 199 3.04 -5.35 -4.89
N LEU A 200 3.09 -5.91 -6.10
CA LEU A 200 2.69 -5.23 -7.34
C LEU A 200 1.21 -4.81 -7.32
N VAL A 201 0.32 -5.66 -6.80
CA VAL A 201 -1.10 -5.34 -6.65
C VAL A 201 -1.29 -4.06 -5.83
N LEU A 202 -0.57 -3.90 -4.72
CA LEU A 202 -0.68 -2.71 -3.89
C LEU A 202 -0.10 -1.45 -4.54
N VAL A 203 1.00 -1.59 -5.29
CA VAL A 203 1.57 -0.47 -6.06
C VAL A 203 0.57 0.01 -7.12
N LYS A 204 -0.03 -0.92 -7.87
CA LYS A 204 -1.04 -0.62 -8.89
C LYS A 204 -2.29 0.01 -8.28
N ALA A 205 -2.80 -0.57 -7.18
CA ALA A 205 -3.95 -0.04 -6.47
C ALA A 205 -3.68 1.39 -5.93
N ALA A 206 -2.47 1.64 -5.42
CA ALA A 206 -2.09 2.95 -4.92
C ALA A 206 -2.01 4.01 -6.03
N LYS A 207 -1.44 3.66 -7.19
CA LYS A 207 -1.39 4.54 -8.36
C LYS A 207 -2.80 4.85 -8.89
N ASN A 208 -3.63 3.83 -9.05
CA ASN A 208 -5.00 3.99 -9.56
C ASN A 208 -5.91 4.80 -8.62
N SER A 209 -5.71 4.68 -7.30
CA SER A 209 -6.51 5.40 -6.29
C SER A 209 -5.97 6.79 -5.95
N GLY A 210 -4.82 7.19 -6.52
CA GLY A 210 -4.13 8.43 -6.15
C GLY A 210 -3.44 8.40 -4.78
N THR A 211 -3.56 7.31 -4.00
CA THR A 211 -2.91 7.20 -2.69
C THR A 211 -1.38 7.06 -2.79
N TRP A 212 -0.86 6.77 -3.99
CA TRP A 212 0.56 6.90 -4.29
C TRP A 212 1.03 8.33 -3.98
N ASP A 213 0.36 9.37 -4.50
CA ASP A 213 0.80 10.76 -4.37
C ASP A 213 0.11 11.56 -3.26
N ALA A 214 -0.72 10.91 -2.45
CA ALA A 214 -1.47 11.55 -1.37
C ALA A 214 -0.61 12.35 -0.37
N THR A 215 0.66 11.97 -0.16
CA THR A 215 1.57 12.66 0.76
C THR A 215 2.57 13.58 0.06
N LYS A 216 2.44 13.83 -1.25
CA LYS A 216 3.39 14.67 -2.01
C LYS A 216 3.59 16.05 -1.37
N HIS A 217 2.49 16.73 -1.02
CA HIS A 217 2.50 18.03 -0.34
C HIS A 217 3.21 18.00 1.03
N VAL A 218 3.15 16.87 1.75
CA VAL A 218 3.88 16.67 3.00
C VAL A 218 5.38 16.59 2.73
N GLU A 219 5.77 15.87 1.68
CA GLU A 219 7.17 15.67 1.32
C GLU A 219 7.82 16.97 0.82
N GLU A 220 7.07 17.76 0.06
CA GLU A 220 7.44 19.09 -0.45
C GLU A 220 7.36 20.20 0.60
N LEU A 221 6.94 19.87 1.83
CA LEU A 221 6.76 20.82 2.93
C LEU A 221 5.78 21.97 2.61
N THR A 222 4.83 21.73 1.70
CA THR A 222 3.82 22.72 1.34
C THR A 222 2.91 22.98 2.54
N VAL A 223 2.86 24.23 2.98
CA VAL A 223 2.00 24.66 4.10
C VAL A 223 0.57 24.82 3.58
N PRO A 224 -0.42 24.10 4.13
CA PRO A 224 -1.81 24.25 3.70
C PRO A 224 -2.40 25.58 4.21
N PRO A 225 -3.37 26.17 3.50
CA PRO A 225 -3.89 27.51 3.82
C PRO A 225 -4.47 27.66 5.22
N ASP A 226 -5.05 26.60 5.78
CA ASP A 226 -5.58 26.61 7.16
C ASP A 226 -4.47 26.67 8.21
N LEU A 227 -3.37 25.93 8.01
CA LEU A 227 -2.19 26.04 8.86
C LEU A 227 -1.54 27.43 8.72
N GLU A 228 -1.45 27.96 7.51
CA GLU A 228 -0.89 29.30 7.29
C GLU A 228 -1.68 30.38 8.04
N ARG A 229 -3.01 30.38 7.94
CA ARG A 229 -3.87 31.31 8.69
C ARG A 229 -3.70 31.16 10.20
N ALA A 230 -3.63 29.92 10.68
CA ALA A 230 -3.48 29.67 12.11
C ALA A 230 -2.10 30.07 12.66
N LEU A 231 -1.04 29.96 11.85
CA LEU A 231 0.28 30.47 12.19
C LEU A 231 0.31 32.01 12.21
N LYS A 232 -0.34 32.67 11.25
CA LYS A 232 -0.48 34.15 11.24
C LYS A 232 -1.20 34.68 12.49
N ALA A 233 -2.19 33.94 12.99
CA ALA A 233 -2.92 34.30 14.20
C ALA A 233 -2.17 34.02 15.52
N ASN A 234 -1.01 33.34 15.49
CA ASN A 234 -0.24 32.99 16.68
C ASN A 234 1.27 33.22 16.46
N PRO A 235 1.81 34.39 16.90
CA PRO A 235 3.21 34.76 16.68
C PRO A 235 4.22 33.77 17.25
N ASP A 236 3.96 33.19 18.43
CA ASP A 236 4.85 32.19 19.03
C ASP A 236 4.90 30.90 18.22
N ALA A 237 3.74 30.42 17.76
CA ALA A 237 3.67 29.25 16.90
C ALA A 237 4.39 29.51 15.56
N SER A 238 4.21 30.69 14.97
CA SER A 238 4.91 31.09 13.74
C SER A 238 6.44 31.07 13.90
N ARG A 239 6.96 31.70 14.97
CA ARG A 239 8.40 31.70 15.29
C ARG A 239 8.93 30.28 15.49
N ASN A 240 8.21 29.45 16.23
CA ASN A 240 8.63 28.05 16.47
C ASN A 240 8.54 27.21 15.18
N TRP A 241 7.54 27.42 14.32
CA TRP A 241 7.46 26.74 13.02
C TRP A 241 8.72 26.96 12.17
N LEU A 242 9.22 28.20 12.15
CA LEU A 242 10.44 28.55 11.43
C LEU A 242 11.68 27.83 11.98
N SER A 243 11.74 27.55 13.28
CA SER A 243 12.84 26.79 13.89
C SER A 243 12.72 25.26 13.75
N TYR A 244 11.59 24.74 13.27
CA TYR A 244 11.39 23.30 13.13
C TYR A 244 12.23 22.70 12.00
N SER A 245 12.89 21.58 12.29
CA SER A 245 13.52 20.75 11.27
C SER A 245 12.50 20.21 10.26
N ALA A 246 12.96 19.87 9.06
CA ALA A 246 12.12 19.29 8.00
C ALA A 246 11.32 18.07 8.50
N SER A 247 11.94 17.19 9.28
CA SER A 247 11.27 16.02 9.87
C SER A 247 10.11 16.41 10.81
N ARG A 248 10.31 17.42 11.66
CA ARG A 248 9.25 17.91 12.57
C ARG A 248 8.11 18.57 11.79
N ARG A 249 8.43 19.34 10.73
CA ARG A 249 7.43 19.93 9.82
C ARG A 249 6.63 18.85 9.09
N LYS A 250 7.28 17.82 8.52
CA LYS A 250 6.61 16.66 7.90
C LYS A 250 5.66 15.97 8.87
N GLY A 251 6.05 15.80 10.12
CA GLY A 251 5.17 15.21 11.14
C GLY A 251 3.88 16.01 11.38
N VAL A 252 3.97 17.35 11.37
CA VAL A 252 2.80 18.24 11.47
C VAL A 252 1.91 18.12 10.24
N LEU A 253 2.49 18.26 9.05
CA LEU A 253 1.76 18.20 7.78
C LEU A 253 1.09 16.84 7.58
N TYR A 254 1.79 15.74 7.89
CA TYR A 254 1.25 14.39 7.84
C TYR A 254 0.06 14.21 8.77
N ARG A 255 0.15 14.74 10.01
CA ARG A 255 -0.95 14.66 10.97
C ARG A 255 -2.20 15.36 10.43
N LEU A 256 -2.05 16.55 9.85
CA LEU A 256 -3.16 17.27 9.22
C LEU A 256 -3.71 16.51 8.00
N ALA A 257 -2.84 16.01 7.12
CA ALA A 257 -3.22 15.25 5.93
C ALA A 257 -3.94 13.93 6.26
N SER A 258 -3.60 13.31 7.39
CA SER A 258 -4.23 12.05 7.84
C SER A 258 -5.67 12.23 8.35
N ALA A 259 -6.07 13.45 8.70
CA ALA A 259 -7.40 13.75 9.22
C ALA A 259 -8.42 13.84 8.09
N LYS A 260 -9.13 12.73 7.83
CA LYS A 260 -10.14 12.63 6.76
C LYS A 260 -11.42 13.42 7.02
N ARG A 261 -11.74 13.69 8.29
CA ARG A 261 -12.96 14.39 8.71
C ARG A 261 -12.64 15.85 9.05
N PRO A 262 -13.43 16.84 8.59
CA PRO A 262 -13.18 18.25 8.86
C PRO A 262 -13.04 18.56 10.36
N GLU A 263 -13.87 17.95 11.21
CA GLU A 263 -13.88 18.17 12.66
C GLU A 263 -12.59 17.65 13.29
N THR A 264 -12.09 16.50 12.82
CA THR A 264 -10.82 15.93 13.28
C THR A 264 -9.65 16.81 12.84
N ARG A 265 -9.71 17.37 11.63
CA ARG A 265 -8.70 18.28 11.12
C ARG A 265 -8.65 19.58 11.92
N ALA A 266 -9.81 20.18 12.21
CA ALA A 266 -9.91 21.39 13.02
C ALA A 266 -9.32 21.18 14.43
N ARG A 267 -9.70 20.08 15.10
CA ARG A 267 -9.13 19.70 16.40
C ARG A 267 -7.61 19.52 16.34
N TYR A 268 -7.10 18.79 15.35
CA TYR A 268 -5.66 18.60 15.19
C TYR A 268 -4.93 19.92 14.96
N LEU A 269 -5.49 20.81 14.14
CA LEU A 269 -4.91 22.13 13.89
C LEU A 269 -4.81 22.94 15.18
N GLN A 270 -5.87 22.98 15.98
CA GLN A 270 -5.88 23.66 17.28
C GLN A 270 -4.81 23.09 18.22
N GLU A 271 -4.76 21.77 18.37
CA GLU A 271 -3.74 21.09 19.21
C GLU A 271 -2.32 21.34 18.69
N ILE A 272 -2.11 21.34 17.37
CA ILE A 272 -0.81 21.60 16.76
C ILE A 272 -0.35 23.01 17.10
N ILE A 273 -1.18 24.02 16.89
CA ILE A 273 -0.85 25.42 17.15
C ILE A 273 -0.60 25.67 18.64
N GLN A 274 -1.42 25.11 19.52
CA GLN A 274 -1.23 25.23 20.96
C GLN A 274 0.11 24.63 21.42
N ASN A 275 0.43 23.41 20.97
CA ASN A 275 1.69 22.75 21.29
C ASN A 275 2.88 23.49 20.68
N MET A 276 2.70 24.03 19.47
CA MET A 276 3.74 24.75 18.74
C MET A 276 4.06 26.10 19.38
N GLY A 277 3.04 26.87 19.82
CA GLY A 277 3.25 28.13 20.54
C GLY A 277 4.04 27.92 21.84
N ARG A 278 3.84 26.80 22.52
CA ARG A 278 4.57 26.42 23.75
C ARG A 278 5.92 25.74 23.49
N ASN A 279 6.33 25.58 22.23
CA ASN A 279 7.49 24.81 21.78
C ASN A 279 7.58 23.38 22.38
N MET A 280 6.45 22.75 22.69
CA MET A 280 6.44 21.48 23.40
C MET A 280 7.14 20.37 22.60
N SER A 281 8.05 19.68 23.25
CA SER A 281 8.73 18.49 22.77
C SER A 281 7.74 17.32 22.60
N ARG A 282 8.18 16.26 21.93
CA ARG A 282 7.40 15.02 21.84
C ARG A 282 7.23 14.37 23.22
N ALA A 283 8.23 14.47 24.09
CA ALA A 283 8.22 13.86 25.43
C ALA A 283 7.16 14.53 26.32
N GLU A 284 7.14 15.86 26.40
CA GLU A 284 6.17 16.61 27.20
C GLU A 284 4.73 16.38 26.71
N ARG A 285 4.53 16.23 25.38
CA ARG A 285 3.23 15.87 24.82
C ARG A 285 2.77 14.46 25.25
N MET A 286 3.69 13.50 25.32
CA MET A 286 3.37 12.14 25.78
C MET A 286 3.05 12.11 27.26
N GLU A 287 3.82 12.82 28.09
CA GLU A 287 3.61 12.91 29.53
C GLU A 287 2.23 13.50 29.86
N ARG A 288 1.85 14.59 29.19
CA ARG A 288 0.51 15.18 29.31
C ARG A 288 -0.62 14.26 28.87
N ALA A 289 -0.36 13.36 27.91
CA ALA A 289 -1.30 12.35 27.46
C ALA A 289 -1.38 11.14 28.41
N GLY A 290 -0.73 11.20 29.58
CA GLY A 290 -0.68 10.11 30.56
C GLY A 290 0.32 9.01 30.23
N PHE A 291 1.15 9.19 29.19
CA PHE A 291 2.17 8.22 28.82
C PHE A 291 3.48 8.52 29.57
N ARG A 292 3.75 7.78 30.64
CA ARG A 292 5.05 7.82 31.32
C ARG A 292 6.07 6.99 30.54
N PRO A 293 7.11 7.59 29.94
CA PRO A 293 8.18 6.80 29.35
C PRO A 293 8.86 5.97 30.45
N LYS A 294 9.17 4.70 30.17
CA LYS A 294 9.95 3.87 31.10
C LYS A 294 11.28 4.57 31.40
N PRO A 295 11.72 4.60 32.67
CA PRO A 295 13.00 5.22 33.03
C PRO A 295 14.11 4.61 32.17
N LYS A 296 15.02 5.46 31.66
CA LYS A 296 16.20 4.96 30.96
C LYS A 296 16.98 4.09 31.94
N PRO A 297 17.45 2.88 31.55
CA PRO A 297 18.32 2.11 32.40
C PRO A 297 19.55 2.95 32.75
N SER A 298 19.87 2.99 34.05
CA SER A 298 21.06 3.63 34.58
C SER A 298 22.27 3.18 33.78
N ARG A 299 23.03 4.12 33.22
CA ARG A 299 24.38 3.83 32.72
C ARG A 299 25.20 3.46 33.95
N ALA A 300 25.36 2.17 34.21
CA ALA A 300 26.36 1.71 35.17
C ALA A 300 27.70 2.36 34.81
N ALA A 301 28.28 3.07 35.77
CA ALA A 301 29.59 3.66 35.64
C ALA A 301 30.57 2.56 35.24
N LYS A 302 31.26 2.76 34.11
CA LYS A 302 32.42 1.95 33.77
C LYS A 302 33.52 2.35 34.77
N HIS A 303 33.82 1.47 35.70
CA HIS A 303 35.10 1.46 36.41
C HIS A 303 36.14 0.78 35.51
#